data_AF-A0A523TKI0-F1
#
_entry.id   AF-A0A523TKI0-F1
#
_cell.length_a   1.000
_cell.length_b   1.000
_cell.length_c   1.000
_cell.angle_alpha   90.00
_cell.angle_beta   90.00
_cell.angle_gamma   90.00
#
_symmetry.space_group_name_H-M   'P 1'
#
loop_
_entity.id
_entity.type
_entity.pdbx_description
1 polymer ?
#
loop_
_entity_poly.entity_id
_entity_poly.type
_entity_poly.pdbx_seq_one_letter_code
_entity_poly.pdbx_strand_id
1 'polypeptide(L)'
;MKGVITAAGLGTRMLPATKSQPKEMLPVAKKPVIQYIVEELEEAGIRDILIITGKNKRAIEDHFDKDPILLADLKQKNKVVQIRDLEAL
;
A
#
# COMPACT_ATOMS: atom_id res chain seq x y z
N MET A 1 -7.04 -12.27 16.46
CA MET A 1 -5.67 -11.74 16.70
C MET A 1 -5.53 -10.46 15.89
N LYS A 2 -4.83 -9.45 16.39
CA LYS A 2 -4.60 -8.19 15.67
C LYS A 2 -3.12 -8.01 15.36
N GLY A 3 -2.80 -7.46 14.19
CA GLY A 3 -1.45 -7.13 13.76
C GLY A 3 -1.21 -5.62 13.87
N VAL A 4 0.02 -5.21 14.17
CA VAL A 4 0.39 -3.79 14.21
C VAL A 4 1.61 -3.57 13.31
N ILE A 5 1.48 -2.64 12.35
CA ILE A 5 2.58 -2.21 11.47
C ILE A 5 2.97 -0.78 11.84
N THR A 6 4.23 -0.56 12.22
CA THR A 6 4.74 0.77 12.56
C THR A 6 5.41 1.43 11.35
N ALA A 7 4.77 2.44 10.76
CA ALA A 7 5.17 3.10 9.50
C ALA A 7 5.41 4.63 9.64
N ALA A 8 5.58 5.12 10.87
CA ALA A 8 5.73 6.56 11.16
C ALA A 8 7.14 7.14 10.88
N GLY A 9 8.13 6.30 10.53
CA GLY A 9 9.52 6.72 10.35
C GLY A 9 9.77 7.61 9.12
N LEU A 10 10.66 8.59 9.25
CA LEU A 10 11.00 9.56 8.19
C LEU A 10 11.81 8.98 7.00
N GLY A 11 12.38 7.77 7.14
CA GLY A 11 13.10 7.12 6.05
C GLY A 11 14.48 7.68 5.71
N THR A 12 15.10 8.49 6.58
CA THR A 12 16.35 9.24 6.31
C THR A 12 17.52 8.43 5.74
N ARG A 13 17.63 7.13 6.04
CA ARG A 13 18.66 6.22 5.51
C ARG A 13 18.52 5.91 4.02
N MET A 14 17.37 6.21 3.43
CA MET A 14 17.05 5.95 2.02
C MET A 14 16.80 7.24 1.23
N LEU A 15 17.34 8.36 1.72
CA LEU A 15 17.41 9.57 0.91
C LEU A 15 18.30 9.35 -0.32
N PRO A 16 17.96 9.94 -1.49
CA PRO A 16 16.86 10.89 -1.70
C PRO A 16 15.50 10.25 -1.98
N ALA A 17 15.43 8.92 -2.16
CA ALA A 17 14.22 8.23 -2.59
C ALA A 17 13.03 8.47 -1.65
N THR A 18 13.28 8.58 -0.34
CA THR A 18 12.22 8.77 0.65
C THR A 18 11.90 10.24 0.97
N LYS A 19 12.41 11.19 0.19
CA LYS A 19 12.14 12.62 0.41
C LYS A 19 10.65 12.95 0.20
N SER A 20 10.04 12.37 -0.83
CA SER A 20 8.64 12.61 -1.23
C SER A 20 7.75 11.37 -1.12
N GLN A 21 8.35 10.18 -0.96
CA GLN A 21 7.63 8.92 -0.88
C GLN A 21 7.96 8.19 0.44
N PRO A 22 6.97 7.61 1.14
CA PRO A 22 7.24 6.76 2.29
C PRO A 22 8.18 5.59 1.90
N LYS A 23 9.10 5.21 2.79
CA LYS A 23 9.96 4.03 2.56
C LYS A 23 9.15 2.75 2.37
N GLU A 24 8.00 2.68 3.03
CA GLU A 24 7.02 1.58 2.97
C GLU A 24 6.35 1.45 1.59
N MET A 25 6.30 2.56 0.85
CA MET A 25 5.73 2.65 -0.49
C MET A 25 6.76 2.47 -1.60
N LEU A 26 8.04 2.24 -1.27
CA LEU A 26 9.05 1.96 -2.28
C LEU A 26 8.71 0.64 -2.98
N PRO A 27 8.78 0.59 -4.33
CA PRO A 27 8.37 -0.59 -5.08
C PRO A 27 9.39 -1.72 -4.95
N VAL A 28 8.89 -2.93 -4.70
CA VAL A 28 9.63 -4.19 -4.87
C VAL A 28 8.89 -5.00 -5.92
N ALA A 29 9.52 -5.15 -7.09
CA ALA A 29 8.87 -5.63 -8.31
C ALA A 29 7.63 -4.79 -8.66
N LYS A 30 6.42 -5.33 -8.49
CA LYS A 30 5.15 -4.68 -8.87
C LYS A 30 4.35 -4.08 -7.70
N LYS A 31 4.75 -4.34 -6.45
CA LYS A 31 3.99 -3.95 -5.25
C LYS A 31 4.88 -3.13 -4.30
N PRO A 32 4.33 -2.19 -3.52
CA PRO A 32 5.08 -1.52 -2.46
C PRO A 32 5.46 -2.51 -1.35
N VAL A 33 6.54 -2.22 -0.61
CA VAL A 33 7.00 -3.07 0.52
C VAL A 33 5.88 -3.38 1.51
N ILE A 34 5.03 -2.40 1.85
CA ILE A 34 3.95 -2.58 2.83
C ILE A 34 2.89 -3.60 2.40
N GLN A 35 2.67 -3.78 1.10
CA GLN A 35 1.72 -4.76 0.57
C GLN A 35 2.18 -6.18 0.93
N TYR A 36 3.47 -6.47 0.80
CA TYR A 36 4.01 -7.79 1.16
C TYR A 36 3.83 -8.08 2.66
N ILE A 37 3.98 -7.08 3.53
CA ILE A 37 3.78 -7.25 4.97
C ILE A 37 2.31 -7.52 5.30
N VAL A 38 1.37 -6.86 4.62
CA VAL A 38 -0.06 -7.09 4.80
C VAL A 38 -0.45 -8.49 4.31
N GLU A 39 0.04 -8.90 3.14
CA GLU A 39 -0.17 -10.24 2.59
C GLU A 39 0.38 -11.32 3.53
N GLU A 40 1.58 -11.13 4.10
CA GLU A 40 2.18 -12.06 5.07
C GLU A 40 1.33 -12.16 6.37
N LEU A 41 0.79 -11.05 6.87
CA LEU A 41 -0.10 -11.07 8.03
C LEU A 41 -1.42 -11.78 7.71
N GLU A 42 -1.98 -11.58 6.52
CA GLU A 42 -3.19 -12.26 6.07
C GLU A 42 -2.97 -13.78 5.94
N GLU A 43 -1.85 -14.20 5.34
CA GLU A 43 -1.44 -15.61 5.23
C GLU A 43 -1.27 -16.26 6.62
N ALA A 44 -0.83 -15.48 7.62
CA ALA A 44 -0.77 -15.89 9.02
C ALA A 44 -2.14 -15.86 9.76
N GLY A 45 -3.22 -15.49 9.08
CA GLY A 45 -4.57 -15.43 9.62
C GLY A 45 -4.89 -14.14 10.40
N ILE A 46 -4.10 -13.09 10.26
CA ILE A 46 -4.27 -11.79 10.93
C ILE A 46 -4.95 -10.81 9.97
N ARG A 47 -6.27 -10.62 10.15
CA ARG A 47 -7.08 -9.74 9.30
C ARG A 47 -7.33 -8.35 9.88
N ASP A 48 -7.27 -8.23 11.20
CA ASP A 48 -7.37 -6.93 11.88
C ASP A 48 -5.97 -6.32 11.99
N ILE A 49 -5.63 -5.43 11.05
CA ILE A 49 -4.30 -4.80 10.97
C ILE A 49 -4.42 -3.31 11.32
N LEU A 50 -3.62 -2.86 12.29
CA LEU A 50 -3.47 -1.45 12.66
C LEU A 50 -2.14 -0.91 12.11
N ILE A 51 -2.21 0.08 11.22
CA ILE A 51 -1.02 0.76 10.71
C ILE A 51 -0.83 2.08 11.46
N ILE A 52 0.29 2.23 12.16
CA ILE A 52 0.67 3.48 12.84
C ILE A 52 1.47 4.34 11.87
N THR A 53 0.83 5.38 11.32
CA THR A 53 1.42 6.29 10.31
C THR A 53 1.86 7.62 10.93
N GLY A 54 2.42 8.52 10.10
CA GLY A 54 2.80 9.89 10.49
C GLY A 54 2.32 10.92 9.46
N LYS A 55 2.48 12.22 9.75
CA LYS A 55 1.85 13.33 9.00
C LYS A 55 2.01 13.28 7.47
N ASN A 56 3.12 12.78 6.94
CA ASN A 56 3.43 12.77 5.50
C ASN A 56 3.32 11.36 4.88
N LYS A 57 2.39 10.53 5.37
CA LYS A 57 2.28 9.10 4.99
C LYS A 57 0.94 8.70 4.38
N ARG A 58 0.14 9.68 3.91
CA ARG A 58 -1.19 9.44 3.32
C ARG A 58 -1.18 8.43 2.18
N ALA A 59 -0.11 8.39 1.39
CA ALA A 59 0.06 7.40 0.32
C ALA A 59 0.00 5.93 0.79
N ILE A 60 0.24 5.65 2.08
CA ILE A 60 0.03 4.30 2.65
C ILE A 60 -1.46 4.01 2.79
N GLU A 61 -2.24 4.97 3.31
CA GLU A 61 -3.69 4.85 3.48
C GLU A 61 -4.38 4.76 2.11
N ASP A 62 -4.05 5.69 1.21
CA ASP A 62 -4.61 5.74 -0.15
C ASP A 62 -4.33 4.45 -0.96
N HIS A 63 -3.27 3.70 -0.63
CA HIS A 63 -2.92 2.43 -1.31
C HIS A 63 -3.87 1.28 -0.95
N PHE A 64 -4.37 1.26 0.28
CA PHE A 64 -5.33 0.23 0.75
C PHE A 64 -6.79 0.70 0.67
N ASP A 65 -7.02 1.99 0.40
CA ASP A 65 -8.35 2.53 0.16
C ASP A 65 -8.84 2.20 -1.26
N LYS A 66 -10.16 2.07 -1.39
CA LYS A 66 -10.80 1.88 -2.70
C LYS A 66 -10.76 3.18 -3.48
N ASP A 67 -10.46 3.11 -4.77
CA ASP A 67 -10.56 4.23 -5.72
C ASP A 67 -11.65 3.96 -6.79
N PRO A 68 -12.90 4.40 -6.56
CA PRO A 68 -13.98 4.23 -7.53
C PRO A 68 -13.76 4.97 -8.85
N ILE A 69 -13.01 6.09 -8.82
CA ILE A 69 -12.76 6.93 -10.00
C ILE A 69 -11.79 6.20 -10.92
N LEU A 70 -10.69 5.69 -10.37
CA LEU A 70 -9.73 4.87 -11.11
C LEU A 70 -10.39 3.61 -11.67
N LEU A 71 -11.18 2.91 -10.86
CA LEU A 71 -11.88 1.70 -11.30
C LEU A 71 -12.82 1.98 -12.48
N ALA A 72 -13.56 3.10 -12.44
CA ALA A 72 -14.45 3.50 -13.53
C ALA A 72 -13.68 3.83 -14.81
N ASP A 73 -12.56 4.57 -14.72
CA ASP A 73 -11.70 4.88 -15.86
C ASP A 73 -11.11 3.63 -16.51
N LEU A 74 -10.62 2.68 -15.70
CA LEU A 74 -10.07 1.41 -16.18
C LEU A 74 -11.13 0.54 -16.87
N LYS A 75 -12.36 0.51 -16.33
CA LYS A 75 -13.51 -0.18 -16.94
C LYS A 75 -13.87 0.43 -18.29
N GLN A 76 -13.94 1.76 -18.37
CA GLN A 76 -14.19 2.47 -19.63
C GLN A 76 -13.13 2.15 -20.70
N LYS A 77 -11.86 2.01 -20.30
CA LYS A 77 -10.73 1.71 -21.19
C LYS A 77 -10.51 0.21 -21.42
N ASN A 78 -11.39 -0.67 -20.93
CA ASN A 78 -11.28 -2.13 -21.02
C ASN A 78 -9.91 -2.68 -20.54
N LYS A 79 -9.35 -2.11 -19.46
CA LYS A 79 -8.04 -2.48 -18.91
C LYS A 79 -8.14 -3.67 -17.94
N VAL A 80 -8.52 -4.83 -18.46
CA VAL A 80 -8.86 -6.04 -17.67
C VAL A 80 -7.76 -6.46 -16.68
N VAL A 81 -6.49 -6.41 -17.10
CA VAL A 81 -5.36 -6.81 -16.24
C VAL A 81 -5.24 -5.87 -15.04
N GLN A 82 -5.30 -4.56 -15.29
CA GLN A 82 -5.19 -3.54 -14.25
C GLN A 82 -6.39 -3.55 -13.29
N ILE A 83 -7.59 -3.84 -13.80
CA ILE A 83 -8.79 -4.00 -12.96
C ILE A 83 -8.59 -5.16 -12.00
N ARG A 84 -8.14 -6.32 -12.50
CA ARG A 84 -7.86 -7.49 -11.66
C ARG A 84 -6.80 -7.20 -10.61
N ASP A 85 -5.73 -6.49 -10.99
CA ASP A 85 -4.65 -6.15 -10.06
C ASP A 85 -5.15 -5.16 -8.97
N LEU A 86 -6.04 -4.21 -9.31
CA LEU A 86 -6.65 -3.26 -8.37
C LEU A 86 -7.67 -3.92 -7.43
N GLU A 87 -8.45 -4.89 -7.92
CA GLU A 87 -9.45 -5.63 -7.13
C GLU A 87 -8.83 -6.69 -6.20
N ALA A 88 -7.54 -7.01 -6.39
CA ALA A 88 -6.79 -7.92 -5.55
C ALA A 88 -6.10 -7.23 -4.35
N LEU A 89 -6.25 -5.90 -4.22
CA LEU A 89 -5.77 -5.11 -3.08
C LEU A 89 -6.75 -5.15 -1.90
#